data_AF-U1FW08-F1
#
_entry.id   AF-U1FW08-F1
#
_cell.length_a   1.000
_cell.length_b   1.000
_cell.length_c   1.000
_cell.angle_alpha   90.00
_cell.angle_beta   90.00
_cell.angle_gamma   90.00
#
_symmetry.space_group_name_H-M   'P 1'
#
loop_
_entity.id
_entity.type
_entity.pdbx_description
1 polymer ?
#
loop_
_entity_poly.entity_id
_entity_poly.type
_entity_poly.pdbx_seq_one_letter_code
_entity_poly.pdbx_strand_id
1 'polypeptide(L)'
;MTKDEMCNKIQVILKYHEFDKPVLVSHSYRTLISTQLLKSPKLANQIGPVVLIDPISILLHLLDVAYNFTHRKPQRANEHQLYYFGSMDMGVSHSLSRCFFWSENVLWKQDIGERAITVSLAERDLIVNTKAVRNYLATYDEETAARKEGSASDTTSGDIHMEVISENGVGSTTLHPRSNGNANTDISGPPSSKTVDKNVSNGRLRVGWQDRKWRGKGVDLIWFRTLDHAQLFDKAETRKPLVEAIYQYSFQSY
;
A
#
# COMPACT_ATOMS: atom_id res chain seq x y z
N MET A 1 -3.28 -24.64 -2.25
CA MET A 1 -2.11 -24.26 -3.05
C MET A 1 -1.35 -23.21 -2.27
N THR A 2 -0.09 -23.47 -1.96
CA THR A 2 0.76 -22.51 -1.24
C THR A 2 1.16 -21.35 -2.16
N LYS A 3 1.63 -20.26 -1.56
CA LYS A 3 2.24 -19.13 -2.28
C LYS A 3 3.31 -19.59 -3.27
N ASP A 4 4.20 -20.46 -2.82
CA ASP A 4 5.36 -20.89 -3.61
C ASP A 4 4.95 -21.80 -4.77
N GLU A 5 3.99 -22.69 -4.55
CA GLU A 5 3.41 -23.51 -5.63
C GLU A 5 2.77 -22.63 -6.71
N MET A 6 2.02 -21.60 -6.31
CA MET A 6 1.41 -20.64 -7.24
C MET A 6 2.48 -19.90 -8.05
N CYS A 7 3.50 -19.36 -7.38
CA CYS A 7 4.61 -18.68 -8.03
C CYS A 7 5.33 -19.61 -9.02
N ASN A 8 5.65 -20.84 -8.63
CA ASN A 8 6.31 -21.80 -9.50
C ASN A 8 5.47 -22.11 -10.76
N LYS A 9 4.15 -22.29 -10.61
CA LYS A 9 3.25 -22.51 -11.75
C LYS A 9 3.20 -21.32 -12.69
N ILE A 10 3.13 -20.10 -12.15
CA ILE A 10 3.16 -18.88 -12.97
C ILE A 10 4.51 -18.77 -13.70
N GLN A 11 5.63 -19.07 -13.03
CA GLN A 11 6.94 -19.08 -13.67
C GLN A 11 7.02 -20.06 -14.84
N VAL A 12 6.43 -21.25 -14.71
CA VAL A 12 6.35 -22.23 -15.80
C VAL A 12 5.57 -21.66 -16.99
N ILE A 13 4.44 -20.99 -16.74
CA ILE A 13 3.63 -20.34 -17.79
C ILE A 13 4.43 -19.25 -18.50
N LEU A 14 5.12 -18.38 -17.75
CA LEU A 14 5.94 -17.31 -18.33
C LEU A 14 7.05 -17.87 -19.22
N LYS A 15 7.73 -18.93 -18.76
CA LYS A 15 8.78 -19.60 -19.55
C LYS A 15 8.23 -20.27 -20.80
N TYR A 16 7.09 -20.95 -20.69
CA TYR A 16 6.45 -21.64 -21.81
C TYR A 16 6.05 -20.67 -22.94
N HIS A 17 5.60 -19.47 -22.59
CA HIS A 17 5.24 -18.42 -23.54
C HIS A 17 6.39 -17.45 -23.87
N GLU A 18 7.60 -17.72 -23.37
CA GLU A 18 8.79 -16.88 -23.58
C GLU A 18 8.60 -15.41 -23.17
N PHE A 19 7.84 -15.18 -22.11
CA PHE A 19 7.62 -13.85 -21.56
C PHE A 19 8.76 -13.48 -20.60
N ASP A 20 9.67 -12.61 -21.06
CA ASP A 20 10.81 -12.12 -20.27
C ASP A 20 10.42 -11.00 -19.28
N LYS A 21 9.47 -10.13 -19.67
CA LYS A 21 8.97 -8.97 -18.88
C LYS A 21 7.49 -8.65 -19.15
N PRO A 22 6.53 -9.54 -18.83
CA PRO A 22 5.12 -9.27 -19.08
C PRO A 22 4.63 -8.07 -18.25
N VAL A 23 3.68 -7.32 -18.82
CA VAL A 23 2.89 -6.32 -18.10
C VAL A 23 1.91 -7.04 -17.19
N LEU A 24 2.05 -6.85 -15.88
CA LEU A 24 1.17 -7.49 -14.91
C LEU A 24 -0.04 -6.60 -14.62
N VAL A 25 -1.23 -7.07 -14.98
CA VAL A 25 -2.49 -6.35 -14.73
C VAL A 25 -3.33 -7.12 -13.73
N SER A 26 -3.80 -6.44 -12.68
CA SER A 26 -4.70 -7.04 -11.71
C SER A 26 -5.71 -6.05 -11.16
N HIS A 27 -6.86 -6.58 -10.75
CA HIS A 27 -7.99 -5.81 -10.25
C HIS A 27 -8.43 -6.34 -8.89
N SER A 28 -8.73 -5.43 -7.96
CA SER A 28 -9.38 -5.76 -6.68
C SER A 28 -8.66 -6.89 -5.95
N TYR A 29 -9.37 -7.94 -5.56
CA TYR A 29 -8.82 -9.14 -4.91
C TYR A 29 -7.65 -9.79 -5.66
N ARG A 30 -7.57 -9.68 -6.99
CA ARG A 30 -6.45 -10.27 -7.75
C ARG A 30 -5.13 -9.54 -7.52
N THR A 31 -5.14 -8.32 -6.97
CA THR A 31 -3.89 -7.61 -6.65
C THR A 31 -3.10 -8.29 -5.54
N LEU A 32 -3.72 -9.19 -4.78
CA LEU A 32 -3.04 -10.05 -3.81
C LEU A 32 -2.08 -11.03 -4.51
N ILE A 33 -2.49 -11.57 -5.66
CA ILE A 33 -1.62 -12.42 -6.49
C ILE A 33 -0.43 -11.61 -7.00
N SER A 34 -0.68 -10.38 -7.45
CA SER A 34 0.40 -9.47 -7.83
C SER A 34 1.36 -9.21 -6.67
N THR A 35 0.86 -9.01 -5.45
CA THR A 35 1.72 -8.90 -4.26
C THR A 35 2.61 -10.12 -4.09
N GLN A 36 2.06 -11.34 -4.21
CA GLN A 36 2.85 -12.55 -4.04
C GLN A 36 3.93 -12.73 -5.12
N LEU A 37 3.62 -12.36 -6.36
CA LEU A 37 4.58 -12.37 -7.47
C LEU A 37 5.71 -11.36 -7.26
N LEU A 38 5.37 -10.14 -6.84
CA LEU A 38 6.34 -9.06 -6.62
C LEU A 38 7.20 -9.28 -5.38
N LYS A 39 6.70 -10.01 -4.38
CA LYS A 39 7.48 -10.43 -3.20
C LYS A 39 8.33 -11.67 -3.44
N SER A 40 8.12 -12.41 -4.53
CA SER A 40 8.88 -13.62 -4.82
C SER A 40 10.23 -13.26 -5.44
N PRO A 41 11.38 -13.58 -4.81
CA PRO A 41 12.69 -13.25 -5.36
C PRO A 41 12.94 -13.84 -6.75
N LYS A 42 12.28 -14.97 -7.06
CA LYS A 42 12.39 -15.66 -8.35
C LYS A 42 11.64 -14.96 -9.48
N LEU A 43 10.55 -14.27 -9.17
CA LEU A 43 9.62 -13.72 -10.16
C LEU A 43 9.63 -12.20 -10.21
N ALA A 44 9.94 -11.51 -9.11
CA ALA A 44 9.92 -10.06 -9.03
C ALA A 44 10.73 -9.40 -10.16
N ASN A 45 11.88 -10.00 -10.51
CA ASN A 45 12.74 -9.52 -11.58
C ASN A 45 12.25 -9.92 -12.98
N GLN A 46 11.35 -10.90 -13.11
CA GLN A 46 10.75 -11.31 -14.39
C GLN A 46 9.48 -10.51 -14.68
N ILE A 47 8.87 -9.84 -13.71
CA ILE A 47 7.69 -9.02 -13.95
C ILE A 47 8.10 -7.63 -14.42
N GLY A 48 7.49 -7.17 -15.52
CA GLY A 48 7.66 -5.84 -16.07
C GLY A 48 6.82 -4.78 -15.34
N PRO A 49 6.27 -3.79 -16.06
CA PRO A 49 5.36 -2.81 -15.49
C PRO A 49 4.10 -3.45 -14.90
N VAL A 50 3.49 -2.73 -13.96
CA VAL A 50 2.31 -3.21 -13.25
C VAL A 50 1.15 -2.22 -13.41
N VAL A 51 -0.04 -2.73 -13.69
CA VAL A 51 -1.28 -1.94 -13.67
C VAL A 51 -2.21 -2.54 -12.60
N LEU A 52 -2.42 -1.79 -11.52
CA LEU A 52 -3.33 -2.17 -10.45
C LEU A 52 -4.61 -1.37 -10.55
N ILE A 53 -5.74 -2.06 -10.58
CA ILE A 53 -7.05 -1.46 -10.75
C ILE A 53 -7.84 -1.66 -9.45
N ASP A 54 -8.19 -0.57 -8.78
CA ASP A 54 -8.85 -0.57 -7.48
C ASP A 54 -8.18 -1.56 -6.49
N PRO A 55 -6.85 -1.45 -6.25
CA PRO A 55 -6.12 -2.46 -5.49
C PRO A 55 -6.56 -2.50 -4.04
N ILE A 56 -6.92 -3.70 -3.57
CA ILE A 56 -7.14 -3.94 -2.14
C ILE A 56 -5.83 -4.20 -1.39
N SER A 57 -4.76 -4.58 -2.09
CA SER A 57 -3.49 -4.99 -1.47
C SER A 57 -2.67 -3.83 -0.88
N ILE A 58 -2.94 -2.58 -1.26
CA ILE A 58 -2.23 -1.40 -0.74
C ILE A 58 -2.93 -0.90 0.52
N LEU A 59 -2.16 -0.68 1.59
CA LEU A 59 -2.69 -0.36 2.93
C LEU A 59 -3.65 -1.42 3.50
N LEU A 60 -3.56 -2.66 3.03
CA LEU A 60 -4.43 -3.77 3.45
C LEU A 60 -4.34 -4.10 4.96
N HIS A 61 -3.27 -3.65 5.62
CA HIS A 61 -3.12 -3.77 7.08
C HIS A 61 -4.05 -2.83 7.86
N LEU A 62 -4.63 -1.82 7.21
CA LEU A 62 -5.65 -0.97 7.79
C LEU A 62 -7.00 -1.67 7.77
N LEU A 63 -7.85 -1.35 8.76
CA LEU A 63 -9.12 -2.04 8.98
C LEU A 63 -10.19 -1.72 7.93
N ASP A 64 -9.97 -0.75 7.03
CA ASP A 64 -10.95 -0.30 6.04
C ASP A 64 -11.44 -1.46 5.17
N VAL A 65 -10.52 -2.14 4.46
CA VAL A 65 -10.88 -3.24 3.55
C VAL A 65 -11.49 -4.41 4.33
N ALA A 66 -10.87 -4.78 5.46
CA ALA A 66 -11.35 -5.88 6.29
C ALA A 66 -12.79 -5.62 6.77
N TYR A 67 -13.05 -4.46 7.37
CA TYR A 67 -14.38 -4.10 7.87
C TYR A 67 -15.39 -3.94 6.72
N ASN A 68 -15.07 -3.14 5.71
CA ASN A 68 -15.99 -2.81 4.61
C ASN A 68 -16.42 -4.04 3.81
N PHE A 69 -15.51 -5.00 3.65
CA PHE A 69 -15.78 -6.22 2.88
C PHE A 69 -16.41 -7.32 3.73
N THR A 70 -15.95 -7.54 4.97
CA THR A 70 -16.36 -8.73 5.75
C THR A 70 -17.43 -8.48 6.82
N HIS A 71 -17.58 -7.26 7.33
CA HIS A 71 -18.43 -6.97 8.50
C HIS A 71 -19.45 -5.85 8.30
N ARG A 72 -19.24 -4.94 7.36
CA ARG A 72 -20.16 -3.81 7.14
C ARG A 72 -21.55 -4.34 6.78
N LYS A 73 -22.57 -3.86 7.51
CA LYS A 73 -23.97 -4.12 7.17
C LYS A 73 -24.33 -3.33 5.91
N PRO A 74 -24.71 -3.99 4.80
CA PRO A 74 -25.07 -3.27 3.59
C PRO A 74 -26.33 -2.43 3.80
N GLN A 75 -26.37 -1.23 3.23
CA GLN A 75 -27.52 -0.33 3.27
C GLN A 75 -27.97 0.09 1.86
N ARG A 76 -27.02 0.24 0.93
CA ARG A 76 -27.28 0.63 -0.46
C ARG A 76 -27.25 -0.57 -1.40
N ALA A 77 -27.85 -0.42 -2.58
CA ALA A 77 -27.95 -1.51 -3.56
C ALA A 77 -26.59 -2.10 -3.96
N ASN A 78 -25.59 -1.24 -4.24
CA ASN A 78 -24.22 -1.65 -4.53
C ASN A 78 -23.54 -2.36 -3.35
N GLU A 79 -23.81 -1.93 -2.12
CA GLU A 79 -23.30 -2.58 -0.90
C GLU A 79 -23.93 -3.97 -0.71
N HIS A 80 -25.23 -4.13 -0.99
CA HIS A 80 -25.91 -5.43 -0.97
C HIS A 80 -25.36 -6.36 -2.04
N GLN A 81 -25.11 -5.85 -3.25
CA GLN A 81 -24.48 -6.61 -4.32
C GLN A 81 -23.10 -7.11 -3.90
N LEU A 82 -22.25 -6.24 -3.34
CA LEU A 82 -20.94 -6.65 -2.83
C LEU A 82 -21.08 -7.68 -1.70
N TYR A 83 -21.92 -7.42 -0.72
CA TYR A 83 -22.07 -8.30 0.44
C TYR A 83 -22.49 -9.72 0.03
N TYR A 84 -23.50 -9.83 -0.83
CA TYR A 84 -24.03 -11.13 -1.24
C TYR A 84 -23.12 -11.85 -2.22
N PHE A 85 -22.69 -11.18 -3.30
CA PHE A 85 -21.93 -11.83 -4.39
C PHE A 85 -20.41 -11.78 -4.18
N GLY A 86 -19.90 -10.79 -3.46
CA GLY A 86 -18.48 -10.64 -3.17
C GLY A 86 -18.08 -11.35 -1.88
N SER A 87 -18.76 -11.05 -0.77
CA SER A 87 -18.29 -11.47 0.56
C SER A 87 -18.88 -12.79 1.06
N MET A 88 -20.14 -13.08 0.73
CA MET A 88 -20.86 -14.27 1.18
C MET A 88 -20.75 -15.47 0.22
N ASP A 89 -20.08 -15.31 -0.92
CA ASP A 89 -19.66 -16.45 -1.73
C ASP A 89 -18.87 -17.44 -0.86
N MET A 90 -19.22 -18.72 -0.94
CA MET A 90 -18.66 -19.75 -0.07
C MET A 90 -17.14 -19.84 -0.18
N GLY A 91 -16.60 -19.71 -1.40
CA GLY A 91 -15.16 -19.77 -1.65
C GLY A 91 -14.44 -18.54 -1.10
N VAL A 92 -14.99 -17.35 -1.33
CA VAL A 92 -14.42 -16.10 -0.80
C VAL A 92 -14.49 -16.05 0.72
N SER A 93 -15.66 -16.32 1.30
CA SER A 93 -15.89 -16.30 2.74
C SER A 93 -14.96 -17.29 3.47
N HIS A 94 -14.87 -18.52 2.98
CA HIS A 94 -13.98 -19.53 3.52
C HIS A 94 -12.51 -19.08 3.43
N SER A 95 -12.09 -18.61 2.26
CA SER A 95 -10.71 -18.16 2.03
C SER A 95 -10.34 -17.03 2.98
N LEU A 96 -11.17 -15.99 3.09
CA LEU A 96 -10.91 -14.83 3.94
C LEU A 96 -10.92 -15.18 5.44
N SER A 97 -11.76 -16.12 5.85
CA SER A 97 -11.93 -16.47 7.27
C SER A 97 -10.91 -17.48 7.77
N ARG A 98 -10.34 -18.32 6.89
CA ARG A 98 -9.51 -19.48 7.30
C ARG A 98 -8.12 -19.54 6.65
N CYS A 99 -7.96 -18.94 5.48
CA CYS A 99 -6.75 -19.12 4.67
C CYS A 99 -6.04 -17.79 4.36
N PHE A 100 -6.61 -16.65 4.77
CA PHE A 100 -6.13 -15.35 4.38
C PHE A 100 -5.38 -14.63 5.50
N PHE A 101 -4.07 -14.47 5.31
CA PHE A 101 -3.22 -13.70 6.21
C PHE A 101 -3.06 -12.28 5.68
N TRP A 102 -3.79 -11.33 6.29
CA TRP A 102 -3.86 -9.94 5.84
C TRP A 102 -2.48 -9.28 5.70
N SER A 103 -1.60 -9.47 6.69
CA SER A 103 -0.24 -8.91 6.73
C SER A 103 0.66 -9.40 5.59
N GLU A 104 0.52 -10.66 5.19
CA GLU A 104 1.34 -11.26 4.13
C GLU A 104 0.98 -10.71 2.74
N ASN A 105 -0.26 -10.24 2.58
CA ASN A 105 -0.80 -9.79 1.31
C ASN A 105 -0.75 -8.27 1.10
N VAL A 106 -0.18 -7.53 2.06
CA VAL A 106 0.08 -6.09 1.90
C VAL A 106 1.14 -5.88 0.82
N LEU A 107 0.82 -5.09 -0.20
CA LEU A 107 1.81 -4.59 -1.16
C LEU A 107 2.43 -3.31 -0.61
N TRP A 108 3.71 -3.36 -0.30
CA TRP A 108 4.46 -2.20 0.17
C TRP A 108 5.15 -1.46 -0.97
N LYS A 109 5.48 -0.19 -0.75
CA LYS A 109 6.32 0.62 -1.63
C LYS A 109 7.62 -0.09 -2.05
N GLN A 110 8.35 -0.68 -1.11
CA GLN A 110 9.59 -1.40 -1.43
C GLN A 110 9.37 -2.62 -2.33
N ASP A 111 8.18 -3.24 -2.29
CA ASP A 111 7.83 -4.37 -3.15
C ASP A 111 7.55 -3.90 -4.59
N ILE A 112 7.41 -2.60 -4.86
CA ILE A 112 7.25 -2.01 -6.20
C ILE A 112 8.62 -1.81 -6.87
N GLY A 113 9.69 -1.57 -6.09
CA GLY A 113 11.04 -1.38 -6.62
C GLY A 113 11.12 -0.26 -7.67
N GLU A 114 11.96 -0.43 -8.69
CA GLU A 114 12.12 0.56 -9.76
C GLU A 114 11.13 0.41 -10.92
N ARG A 115 10.15 -0.50 -10.79
CA ARG A 115 9.18 -0.79 -11.85
C ARG A 115 8.24 0.40 -12.06
N ALA A 116 7.85 0.62 -13.31
CA ALA A 116 6.73 1.49 -13.61
C ALA A 116 5.44 0.84 -13.11
N ILE A 117 4.65 1.58 -12.33
CA ILE A 117 3.35 1.13 -11.83
C ILE A 117 2.30 2.20 -12.10
N THR A 118 1.17 1.75 -12.63
CA THR A 118 -0.04 2.56 -12.75
C THR A 118 -1.07 2.03 -11.76
N VAL A 119 -1.60 2.90 -10.90
CA VAL A 119 -2.68 2.55 -9.97
C VAL A 119 -3.93 3.35 -10.32
N SER A 120 -5.00 2.65 -10.67
CA SER A 120 -6.33 3.22 -10.87
C SER A 120 -7.12 3.18 -9.57
N LEU A 121 -7.77 4.30 -9.23
CA LEU A 121 -8.54 4.46 -8.00
C LEU A 121 -9.90 5.09 -8.30
N ALA A 122 -10.96 4.40 -7.92
CA ALA A 122 -12.32 4.93 -7.80
C ALA A 122 -12.49 5.77 -6.52
N GLU A 123 -12.85 7.04 -6.62
CA GLU A 123 -12.96 7.92 -5.44
C GLU A 123 -14.05 7.48 -4.47
N ARG A 124 -15.13 6.88 -4.99
CA ARG A 124 -16.29 6.44 -4.19
C ARG A 124 -16.24 4.95 -3.90
N ASP A 125 -15.06 4.34 -4.01
CA ASP A 125 -14.83 2.93 -3.73
C ASP A 125 -15.37 2.56 -2.34
N LEU A 126 -16.33 1.63 -2.33
CA LEU A 126 -17.02 1.17 -1.13
C LEU A 126 -16.19 0.19 -0.29
N ILE A 127 -15.02 -0.25 -0.75
CA ILE A 127 -14.10 -1.20 -0.09
C ILE A 127 -12.83 -0.50 0.39
N VAL A 128 -12.16 0.21 -0.53
CA VAL A 128 -10.82 0.76 -0.33
C VAL A 128 -10.87 2.24 0.02
N ASN A 129 -10.10 2.65 1.02
CA ASN A 129 -9.87 4.06 1.30
C ASN A 129 -8.91 4.67 0.27
N THR A 130 -9.44 5.05 -0.89
CA THR A 130 -8.63 5.49 -2.04
C THR A 130 -7.89 6.79 -1.79
N LYS A 131 -8.39 7.66 -0.90
CA LYS A 131 -7.67 8.88 -0.48
C LYS A 131 -6.42 8.54 0.33
N ALA A 132 -6.50 7.57 1.25
CA ALA A 132 -5.34 7.10 2.01
C ALA A 132 -4.31 6.42 1.10
N VAL A 133 -4.77 5.52 0.22
CA VAL A 133 -3.90 4.85 -0.77
C VAL A 133 -3.17 5.86 -1.65
N ARG A 134 -3.90 6.85 -2.15
CA ARG A 134 -3.31 7.94 -2.94
C ARG A 134 -2.25 8.71 -2.16
N ASN A 135 -2.54 9.11 -0.92
CA ASN A 135 -1.59 9.87 -0.11
C ASN A 135 -0.32 9.05 0.17
N TYR A 136 -0.49 7.76 0.45
CA TYR A 136 0.62 6.83 0.62
C TYR A 136 1.50 6.76 -0.64
N LEU A 137 0.89 6.60 -1.81
CA LEU A 137 1.64 6.48 -3.08
C LEU A 137 2.26 7.79 -3.55
N ALA A 138 1.66 8.94 -3.25
CA ALA A 138 2.13 10.25 -3.70
C ALA A 138 3.54 10.60 -3.20
N THR A 139 3.95 10.10 -2.04
CA THR A 139 5.29 10.36 -1.50
C THR A 139 6.35 9.41 -2.06
N TYR A 140 5.98 8.42 -2.87
CA TYR A 140 6.92 7.41 -3.38
C TYR A 140 8.00 7.99 -4.29
N ASP A 141 7.62 8.79 -5.28
CA ASP A 141 8.58 9.39 -6.22
C ASP A 141 9.55 10.35 -5.49
N GLU A 142 9.04 11.10 -4.51
CA GLU A 142 9.83 12.04 -3.69
C GLU A 142 10.84 11.29 -2.81
N GLU A 143 10.40 10.23 -2.13
CA GLU A 143 11.27 9.34 -1.33
C GLU A 143 12.33 8.64 -2.20
N THR A 144 11.97 8.24 -3.42
CA THR A 144 12.88 7.56 -4.34
C THR A 144 13.93 8.53 -4.90
N ALA A 145 13.55 9.76 -5.23
CA ALA A 145 14.48 10.80 -5.66
C ALA A 145 15.49 11.15 -4.54
N ALA A 146 15.02 11.37 -3.31
CA ALA A 146 15.88 11.67 -2.17
C ALA A 146 16.91 10.57 -1.87
N ARG A 147 16.54 9.29 -2.03
CA ARG A 147 17.47 8.16 -1.87
C ARG A 147 18.56 8.11 -2.95
N LYS A 148 18.23 8.48 -4.19
CA LYS A 148 19.21 8.52 -5.30
C LYS A 148 20.22 9.65 -5.12
N GLU A 149 19.80 10.79 -4.59
CA GLU A 149 20.69 11.92 -4.28
C GLU A 149 21.64 11.60 -3.12
N GLY A 150 21.16 10.97 -2.04
CA GLY A 150 22.01 10.58 -0.90
C GLY A 150 23.01 9.46 -1.18
N SER A 151 22.73 8.59 -2.17
CA SER A 151 23.67 7.53 -2.59
C SER A 151 24.77 8.03 -3.52
N ALA A 152 24.58 9.17 -4.20
CA ALA A 152 25.57 9.74 -5.11
C ALA A 152 26.67 10.55 -4.38
N SER A 153 26.47 10.88 -3.10
CA SER A 153 27.42 11.65 -2.29
C SER A 153 28.43 10.80 -1.51
N ASP A 154 28.34 9.46 -1.55
CA ASP A 154 29.11 8.56 -0.65
C ASP A 154 30.29 7.83 -1.34
N THR A 155 30.72 8.29 -2.52
CA THR A 155 31.99 7.86 -3.14
C THR A 155 33.09 8.90 -2.90
N THR A 156 33.50 9.07 -1.65
CA THR A 156 34.85 9.54 -1.31
C THR A 156 35.38 8.67 -0.19
N SER A 157 36.47 7.95 -0.49
CA SER A 157 37.23 7.10 0.43
C SER A 157 37.42 7.75 1.81
N GLY A 158 37.09 7.00 2.86
CA GLY A 158 37.42 7.33 4.23
C GLY A 158 37.52 6.06 5.05
N ASP A 159 38.74 5.68 5.40
CA ASP A 159 39.07 4.57 6.28
C ASP A 159 38.27 4.62 7.59
N ILE A 160 37.51 3.57 7.90
CA ILE A 160 36.85 3.43 9.19
C ILE A 160 37.81 2.69 10.13
N HIS A 161 38.44 3.45 11.02
CA HIS A 161 39.26 2.96 12.12
C HIS A 161 38.33 2.33 13.19
N MET A 162 38.44 1.02 13.41
CA MET A 162 37.68 0.27 14.41
C MET A 162 38.38 0.40 15.77
N GLU A 163 37.79 1.15 16.71
CA GLU A 163 38.26 1.20 18.10
C GLU A 163 37.44 0.21 18.94
N VAL A 164 38.12 -0.83 19.45
CA VAL A 164 37.54 -1.86 20.32
C VAL A 164 37.65 -1.39 21.76
N ILE A 165 36.51 -1.18 22.43
CA ILE A 165 36.48 -0.92 23.88
C ILE A 165 36.10 -2.20 24.61
N SER A 166 37.02 -2.69 25.43
CA SER A 166 36.92 -3.87 26.30
C SER A 166 36.20 -3.52 27.60
N GLU A 167 35.13 -4.23 27.95
CA GLU A 167 34.50 -4.17 29.27
C GLU A 167 35.19 -5.14 30.25
N ASN A 168 35.70 -4.61 31.37
CA ASN A 168 36.03 -5.34 32.58
C ASN A 168 35.82 -4.41 33.77
N GLY A 169 35.08 -4.84 34.81
CA GLY A 169 35.21 -4.24 36.14
C GLY A 169 33.93 -4.10 36.97
N VAL A 170 33.68 -5.12 37.80
CA VAL A 170 32.66 -5.27 38.85
C VAL A 170 32.83 -4.26 40.01
N GLY A 171 31.74 -3.88 40.72
CA GLY A 171 31.82 -3.67 42.17
C GLY A 171 30.90 -2.66 42.90
N SER A 172 29.79 -3.19 43.45
CA SER A 172 29.29 -2.99 44.83
C SER A 172 28.39 -1.80 45.26
N THR A 173 27.10 -2.15 45.47
CA THR A 173 26.25 -2.07 46.70
C THR A 173 26.29 -0.87 47.65
N THR A 174 25.12 -0.31 48.03
CA THR A 174 24.56 -0.24 49.41
C THR A 174 23.06 0.19 49.40
N LEU A 175 22.27 -0.39 50.31
CA LEU A 175 20.79 -0.37 50.45
C LEU A 175 20.27 0.65 51.49
N HIS A 176 19.10 1.27 51.18
CA HIS A 176 17.91 1.65 52.00
C HIS A 176 18.04 2.49 53.33
N PRO A 177 16.99 3.21 53.82
CA PRO A 177 15.54 2.88 53.77
C PRO A 177 14.48 4.01 53.62
N ARG A 178 13.23 3.54 53.51
CA ARG A 178 11.88 4.18 53.52
C ARG A 178 11.64 5.31 54.52
N SER A 179 10.72 6.24 54.16
CA SER A 179 9.60 6.64 55.05
C SER A 179 8.36 7.11 54.27
N ASN A 180 7.21 6.94 54.93
CA ASN A 180 5.81 7.02 54.48
C ASN A 180 5.21 8.42 54.75
N GLY A 181 4.13 8.80 54.06
CA GLY A 181 3.25 9.91 54.49
C GLY A 181 2.05 10.17 53.58
N ASN A 182 0.87 9.69 53.99
CA ASN A 182 -0.46 9.95 53.40
C ASN A 182 -0.98 11.37 53.69
N ALA A 183 -1.80 11.94 52.81
CA ALA A 183 -3.08 12.61 53.17
C ALA A 183 -3.93 12.98 51.92
N ASN A 184 -5.22 12.63 51.98
CA ASN A 184 -6.32 13.02 51.07
C ASN A 184 -6.77 14.47 51.29
N THR A 185 -7.43 15.09 50.29
CA THR A 185 -8.77 15.75 50.43
C THR A 185 -9.28 16.38 49.11
N ASP A 186 -10.45 15.87 48.68
CA ASP A 186 -11.68 16.49 48.16
C ASP A 186 -11.76 17.73 47.22
N ILE A 187 -12.50 17.48 46.11
CA ILE A 187 -13.67 18.19 45.53
C ILE A 187 -13.54 19.67 45.12
N SER A 188 -13.57 19.92 43.80
CA SER A 188 -14.56 20.75 43.07
C SER A 188 -14.10 21.02 41.62
N GLY A 189 -15.02 21.02 40.65
CA GLY A 189 -14.79 21.56 39.28
C GLY A 189 -15.77 22.70 38.97
N PRO A 190 -15.94 23.18 37.71
CA PRO A 190 -15.03 23.32 36.55
C PRO A 190 -14.94 24.84 36.13
N PRO A 191 -14.32 25.28 35.00
CA PRO A 191 -14.95 25.17 33.67
C PRO A 191 -13.99 25.02 32.46
N SER A 192 -14.61 24.75 31.31
CA SER A 192 -14.08 24.68 29.95
C SER A 192 -13.21 25.86 29.50
N SER A 193 -12.13 25.57 28.77
CA SER A 193 -11.57 26.48 27.76
C SER A 193 -11.34 25.74 26.44
N LYS A 194 -11.96 26.29 25.39
CA LYS A 194 -11.77 25.90 23.99
C LYS A 194 -10.47 26.53 23.51
N THR A 195 -9.43 25.75 23.25
CA THR A 195 -8.32 26.19 22.40
C THR A 195 -8.50 25.61 21.01
N VAL A 196 -8.96 26.48 20.11
CA VAL A 196 -9.00 26.24 18.67
C VAL A 196 -7.59 26.55 18.15
N ASP A 197 -6.79 25.50 17.95
CA ASP A 197 -5.49 25.65 17.29
C ASP A 197 -5.69 25.88 15.79
N LYS A 198 -5.76 27.15 15.42
CA LYS A 198 -5.66 27.61 14.02
C LYS A 198 -4.19 27.54 13.59
N ASN A 199 -3.70 26.36 13.25
CA ASN A 199 -2.50 26.28 12.41
C ASN A 199 -2.90 26.44 10.94
N VAL A 200 -2.79 27.69 10.50
CA VAL A 200 -2.80 28.15 9.12
C VAL A 200 -1.73 27.38 8.36
N SER A 201 -2.13 26.35 7.63
CA SER A 201 -1.28 25.76 6.60
C SER A 201 -1.41 26.61 5.34
N ASN A 202 -0.28 27.20 4.96
CA ASN A 202 -0.11 28.05 3.79
C ASN A 202 -0.83 27.49 2.56
N GLY A 203 -1.75 28.31 2.05
CA GLY A 203 -2.46 28.09 0.80
C GLY A 203 -1.49 28.08 -0.37
N ARG A 204 -1.08 26.88 -0.78
CA ARG A 204 -0.80 26.59 -2.18
C ARG A 204 -2.02 25.84 -2.68
N LEU A 205 -2.95 26.56 -3.33
CA LEU A 205 -3.96 25.93 -4.19
C LEU A 205 -3.18 25.15 -5.26
N ARG A 206 -2.94 23.86 -4.98
CA ARG A 206 -2.22 22.96 -5.87
C ARG A 206 -3.07 22.86 -7.14
N VAL A 207 -2.49 23.20 -8.28
CA VAL A 207 -2.96 22.69 -9.59
C VAL A 207 -3.35 21.23 -9.38
N GLY A 208 -4.60 20.88 -9.69
CA GLY A 208 -5.22 19.63 -9.28
C GLY A 208 -4.35 18.44 -9.68
N TRP A 209 -3.74 17.76 -8.71
CA TRP A 209 -2.93 16.54 -8.96
C TRP A 209 -3.72 15.44 -9.68
N GLN A 210 -5.04 15.55 -9.68
CA GLN A 210 -5.99 14.64 -10.34
C GLN A 210 -5.90 14.77 -11.87
N ASP A 211 -5.33 15.88 -12.33
CA ASP A 211 -5.10 16.20 -13.73
C ASP A 211 -3.61 16.02 -14.09
N ARG A 212 -2.80 15.39 -13.22
CA ARG A 212 -1.42 15.04 -13.59
C ARG A 212 -1.44 14.12 -14.80
N LYS A 213 -0.67 14.50 -15.82
CA LYS A 213 -0.49 13.67 -17.00
C LYS A 213 0.26 12.39 -16.61
N TRP A 214 -0.29 11.24 -17.02
CA TRP A 214 0.36 9.93 -16.93
C TRP A 214 1.73 9.97 -17.64
N ARG A 215 2.75 9.39 -17.02
CA ARG A 215 4.15 9.49 -17.48
C ARG A 215 4.70 8.18 -18.02
N GLY A 216 4.15 7.04 -17.59
CA GLY A 216 4.65 5.70 -17.91
C GLY A 216 5.90 5.30 -17.14
N LYS A 217 6.26 6.02 -16.06
CA LYS A 217 7.44 5.73 -15.24
C LYS A 217 7.20 6.04 -13.76
N GLY A 218 7.87 5.32 -12.89
CA GLY A 218 7.65 5.43 -11.44
C GLY A 218 6.21 5.08 -11.07
N VAL A 219 5.62 5.80 -10.12
CA VAL A 219 4.22 5.62 -9.72
C VAL A 219 3.32 6.63 -10.42
N ASP A 220 2.41 6.16 -11.27
CA ASP A 220 1.35 6.96 -11.87
C ASP A 220 -0.02 6.60 -11.30
N LEU A 221 -0.89 7.60 -11.13
CA LEU A 221 -2.25 7.42 -10.61
C LEU A 221 -3.27 7.81 -11.67
N ILE A 222 -4.28 6.96 -11.87
CA ILE A 222 -5.49 7.29 -12.63
C ILE A 222 -6.63 7.44 -11.62
N TRP A 223 -7.26 8.61 -11.56
CA TRP A 223 -8.26 8.94 -10.54
C TRP A 223 -9.65 9.12 -11.15
N PHE A 224 -10.63 8.36 -10.67
CA PHE A 224 -12.02 8.46 -11.13
C PHE A 224 -12.93 9.00 -10.02
N ARG A 225 -13.28 10.29 -10.10
CA ARG A 225 -14.04 11.01 -9.04
C ARG A 225 -15.43 10.46 -8.73
N THR A 226 -16.09 9.90 -9.73
CA THR A 226 -17.52 9.56 -9.65
C THR A 226 -17.77 8.07 -9.57
N LEU A 227 -16.73 7.26 -9.77
CA LEU A 227 -16.86 5.81 -9.84
C LEU A 227 -16.73 5.19 -8.46
N ASP A 228 -17.44 4.08 -8.33
CA ASP A 228 -17.27 3.09 -7.29
C ASP A 228 -16.36 1.94 -7.79
N HIS A 229 -15.99 1.05 -6.89
CA HIS A 229 -15.15 -0.11 -7.14
C HIS A 229 -15.62 -0.90 -8.37
N ALA A 230 -14.70 -1.22 -9.28
CA ALA A 230 -14.95 -1.95 -10.53
C ALA A 230 -15.86 -1.26 -11.57
N GLN A 231 -16.54 -0.15 -11.26
CA GLN A 231 -17.43 0.54 -12.21
C GLN A 231 -16.70 1.12 -13.42
N LEU A 232 -15.37 1.26 -13.34
CA LEU A 232 -14.57 1.65 -14.49
C LEU A 232 -14.67 0.68 -15.66
N PHE A 233 -15.09 -0.57 -15.43
CA PHE A 233 -15.31 -1.56 -16.48
C PHE A 233 -16.66 -1.41 -17.18
N ASP A 234 -17.56 -0.52 -16.74
CA ASP A 234 -18.90 -0.41 -17.32
C ASP A 234 -18.87 0.32 -18.67
N LYS A 235 -18.07 1.38 -18.77
CA LYS A 235 -18.07 2.30 -19.92
C LYS A 235 -16.77 2.27 -20.70
N ALA A 236 -16.84 2.43 -22.02
CA ALA A 236 -15.64 2.47 -22.87
C ALA A 236 -14.75 3.66 -22.50
N GLU A 237 -15.36 4.79 -22.15
CA GLU A 237 -14.70 6.03 -21.77
C GLU A 237 -13.87 5.87 -20.49
N THR A 238 -14.36 5.07 -19.54
CA THR A 238 -13.67 4.81 -18.27
C THR A 238 -12.60 3.72 -18.39
N ARG A 239 -12.76 2.79 -19.34
CA ARG A 239 -11.74 1.77 -19.66
C ARG A 239 -10.58 2.35 -20.46
N LYS A 240 -10.82 3.36 -21.29
CA LYS A 240 -9.83 3.90 -22.25
C LYS A 240 -8.48 4.28 -21.61
N PRO A 241 -8.41 5.00 -20.46
CA PRO A 241 -7.13 5.33 -19.84
C PRO A 241 -6.32 4.10 -19.40
N LEU A 242 -6.99 3.01 -18.99
CA LEU A 242 -6.34 1.76 -18.59
C LEU A 242 -5.78 1.02 -19.79
N VAL A 243 -6.58 0.92 -20.86
CA VAL A 243 -6.14 0.29 -22.11
C VAL A 243 -4.94 1.04 -22.67
N GLU A 244 -4.94 2.37 -22.62
CA GLU A 244 -3.80 3.18 -23.04
C GLU A 244 -2.56 2.90 -22.20
N ALA A 245 -2.67 2.87 -20.86
CA ALA A 245 -1.53 2.56 -19.99
C ALA A 245 -0.96 1.16 -20.26
N ILE A 246 -1.82 0.15 -20.40
CA ILE A 246 -1.42 -1.24 -20.71
C ILE A 246 -0.77 -1.32 -22.10
N TYR A 247 -1.36 -0.66 -23.10
CA TYR A 247 -0.82 -0.58 -24.45
C TYR A 247 0.59 0.02 -24.40
N GLN A 248 0.76 1.20 -23.81
CA GLN A 248 2.06 1.87 -23.72
C GLN A 248 3.11 1.03 -22.99
N TYR A 249 2.74 0.33 -21.92
CA TYR A 249 3.65 -0.60 -21.23
C TYR A 249 4.03 -1.83 -22.07
N SER A 250 3.15 -2.27 -22.97
CA SER A 250 3.40 -3.45 -23.81
C SER A 250 4.42 -3.17 -24.94
N PHE A 251 4.64 -1.90 -25.29
CA PHE A 251 5.59 -1.49 -26.35
C PHE A 251 6.88 -0.87 -25.81
N GLN A 252 6.98 -0.61 -24.51
CA GLN A 252 8.23 -0.16 -23.91
C GLN A 252 9.18 -1.35 -23.74
N SER A 253 10.40 -1.21 -24.26
CA SER A 253 11.49 -2.15 -23.97
C SER A 253 12.08 -1.84 -22.59
N TYR A 254 12.13 -2.83 -21.71
CA TYR A 254 12.64 -2.72 -20.33
C TYR A 254 13.81 -3.65 -20.09
#